data_AF-F4X2A9-F1
#
_entry.id   AF-F4X2A9-F1
#
_cell.length_a   1.000
_cell.length_b   1.000
_cell.length_c   1.000
_cell.angle_alpha   90.00
_cell.angle_beta   90.00
_cell.angle_gamma   90.00
#
_symmetry.space_group_name_H-M   'P 1'
#
loop_
_entity.id
_entity.type
_entity.pdbx_description
1 polymer ?
#
loop_
_entity_poly.entity_id
_entity_poly.type
_entity_poly.pdbx_seq_one_letter_code
_entity_poly.pdbx_strand_id
1 'polypeptide(L)' 'MSSFVPEKQHLRHALLFLFNQKKKAVESYRLLIETYGEHAPSIRTCETWFRQFKNGDFNVKDTQH' A
#
# COMPACT_ATOMS: atom_id res chain seq x y z
N MET A 1 3.83 19.97 -2.07
CA MET A 1 3.47 18.62 -1.57
C MET A 1 2.89 18.78 -0.18
N SER A 2 1.91 17.95 0.19
CA SER A 2 1.32 17.97 1.53
C SER A 2 2.40 17.71 2.59
N SER A 3 2.33 18.38 3.75
CA SER A 3 3.20 18.09 4.90
C SER A 3 2.83 16.79 5.63
N PHE A 4 1.81 16.10 5.14
CA PHE A 4 1.34 14.84 5.71
C PHE A 4 2.35 13.71 5.45
N VAL A 5 2.87 13.14 6.54
CA VAL A 5 3.70 11.94 6.51
C VAL A 5 2.82 10.74 6.83
N PRO A 6 2.59 9.82 5.87
CA PRO A 6 1.72 8.68 6.09
C PRO A 6 2.37 7.64 7.00
N GLU A 7 1.60 7.13 7.96
CA GLU A 7 2.00 5.96 8.73
C GLU A 7 1.98 4.68 7.86
N LYS A 8 2.77 3.67 8.24
CA LYS A 8 2.81 2.38 7.52
C LYS A 8 1.42 1.75 7.40
N GLN A 9 0.63 1.80 8.46
CA GLN A 9 -0.74 1.26 8.46
C GLN A 9 -1.63 2.00 7.46
N HIS A 10 -1.52 3.33 7.34
CA HIS A 10 -2.26 4.11 6.36
C HIS A 10 -1.93 3.67 4.92
N LEU A 11 -0.64 3.49 4.61
CA LEU A 11 -0.20 3.04 3.28
C LEU A 11 -0.74 1.65 2.92
N ARG A 12 -0.87 0.75 3.90
CA ARG A 12 -1.45 -0.58 3.69
C ARG A 12 -2.96 -0.52 3.44
N HIS A 13 -3.68 0.34 4.15
CA HIS A 13 -5.10 0.59 3.85
C HIS A 13 -5.26 1.18 2.45
N ALA A 14 -4.40 2.11 2.04
CA ALA A 14 -4.41 2.66 0.69
C ALA A 14 -4.13 1.58 -0.38
N LEU A 15 -3.19 0.67 -0.13
CA LEU A 15 -2.93 -0.48 -1.01
C LEU A 15 -4.15 -1.42 -1.10
N LEU A 16 -4.83 -1.69 0.02
CA LEU A 16 -6.05 -2.50 0.04
C LEU A 16 -7.19 -1.85 -0.76
N PHE A 17 -7.36 -0.54 -0.62
CA PHE A 17 -8.31 0.23 -1.42
C PHE A 17 -8.03 0.10 -2.92
N LEU A 18 -6.78 0.29 -3.35
CA LEU A 18 -6.37 0.18 -4.75
C LEU A 18 -6.52 -1.26 -5.28
N PHE A 19 -6.22 -2.26 -4.46
CA PHE A 19 -6.47 -3.66 -4.78
C PHE A 19 -7.95 -3.94 -5.04
N ASN A 20 -8.84 -3.41 -4.19
CA ASN A 20 -10.28 -3.55 -4.36
C ASN A 20 -10.80 -2.84 -5.62
N GLN A 21 -10.14 -1.76 -6.04
CA GLN A 21 -10.35 -1.13 -7.35
C GLN A 21 -9.79 -1.91 -8.54
N LYS A 22 -9.27 -3.13 -8.33
CA LYS A 22 -8.68 -4.00 -9.36
C LYS A 22 -7.45 -3.41 -10.05
N LYS A 23 -6.77 -2.45 -9.42
CA LYS A 23 -5.47 -1.94 -9.89
C LYS A 23 -4.40 -3.04 -9.77
N LYS A 24 -3.32 -2.94 -10.53
CA LYS A 24 -2.11 -3.74 -10.36
C LYS A 24 -1.18 -3.11 -9.32
N ALA A 25 -0.25 -3.90 -8.76
CA ALA A 25 0.72 -3.41 -7.79
C ALA A 25 1.59 -2.26 -8.33
N VAL A 26 2.01 -2.34 -9.61
CA VAL A 26 2.79 -1.30 -10.28
C VAL A 26 2.01 0.01 -10.46
N GLU A 27 0.72 -0.08 -10.81
CA GLU A 27 -0.14 1.11 -10.91
C GLU A 27 -0.34 1.75 -9.54
N SER A 28 -0.54 0.92 -8.51
CA SER A 28 -0.72 1.38 -7.14
C SER A 28 0.54 2.05 -6.59
N TYR A 29 1.71 1.49 -6.88
CA TYR A 29 3.00 2.08 -6.56
C TYR A 29 3.18 3.48 -7.18
N ARG A 30 2.83 3.65 -8.46
CA ARG A 30 2.91 4.96 -9.14
C ARG A 30 2.01 6.00 -8.47
N LEU A 31 0.76 5.64 -8.18
CA LEU A 31 -0.19 6.51 -7.49
C LEU A 31 0.29 6.89 -6.09
N LEU A 32 0.87 5.94 -5.34
CA LEU A 32 1.39 6.21 -4.00
C LEU A 32 2.62 7.11 -4.03
N ILE A 33 3.54 6.94 -4.99
CA ILE A 33 4.67 7.86 -5.17
C ILE A 33 4.22 9.26 -5.56
N GLU A 34 3.25 9.37 -6.47
CA GLU A 34 2.70 10.67 -6.87
C GLU A 34 2.04 11.39 -5.68
N THR A 35 1.39 10.63 -4.78
CA THR A 35 0.66 11.18 -3.63
C THR A 35 1.58 11.48 -2.43
N TYR A 36 2.48 10.56 -2.09
CA TYR A 36 3.26 10.58 -0.84
C TYR A 36 4.77 10.80 -1.04
N GLY A 37 5.24 10.85 -2.28
CA GLY A 37 6.66 11.04 -2.60
C GLY A 37 7.54 9.95 -2.01
N GLU A 38 8.60 10.36 -1.30
CA GLU A 38 9.57 9.47 -0.66
C GLU A 38 8.98 8.60 0.46
N HIS A 39 7.83 8.98 1.01
CA HIS A 39 7.15 8.20 2.04
C HIS A 39 6.33 7.02 1.46
N ALA A 40 6.24 6.90 0.14
CA ALA A 40 5.56 5.80 -0.50
C ALA A 40 6.30 4.46 -0.27
N PRO A 41 5.57 3.34 -0.21
CA PRO A 41 6.19 2.02 -0.11
C PRO A 41 6.96 1.69 -1.39
N SER A 42 8.02 0.89 -1.26
CA SER A 42 8.71 0.34 -2.42
C SER A 42 7.81 -0.58 -3.24
N ILE A 43 8.11 -0.74 -4.53
CA ILE A 43 7.35 -1.66 -5.40
C ILE A 43 7.29 -3.08 -4.84
N ARG A 44 8.38 -3.59 -4.24
CA ARG A 44 8.42 -4.92 -3.60
C ARG A 44 7.43 -5.02 -2.43
N THR A 45 7.27 -3.94 -1.67
CA THR A 45 6.30 -3.87 -0.58
C THR A 45 4.88 -3.93 -1.14
N CYS A 46 4.58 -3.16 -2.19
CA CYS A 46 3.29 -3.21 -2.87
C CYS A 46 2.97 -4.62 -3.37
N GLU A 47 3.92 -5.29 -4.03
CA GLU A 47 3.74 -6.66 -4.53
C GLU A 47 3.50 -7.69 -3.41
N THR A 48 4.19 -7.54 -2.28
CA THR A 48 4.03 -8.42 -1.12
C THR A 48 2.62 -8.30 -0.54
N TRP A 49 2.14 -7.07 -0.31
CA TRP A 49 0.77 -6.82 0.17
C TRP A 49 -0.28 -7.31 -0.83
N PHE A 50 -0.04 -7.09 -2.12
CA PHE A 50 -0.96 -7.59 -3.16
C PHE A 50 -1.03 -9.11 -3.19
N ARG A 51 0.07 -9.82 -2.91
CA ARG A 51 0.07 -11.28 -2.78
C ARG A 51 -0.74 -11.72 -1.56
N GLN A 52 -0.60 -11.02 -0.44
CA GLN A 52 -1.37 -11.28 0.78
C GLN A 52 -2.88 -11.10 0.53
N PHE A 53 -3.28 -9.98 -0.09
CA PHE A 53 -4.68 -9.72 -0.43
C PHE A 53 -5.27 -10.74 -1.40
N LYS A 54 -4.48 -11.23 -2.37
CA LYS A 54 -4.90 -12.32 -3.26
C LYS A 54 -5.15 -13.64 -2.52
N ASN A 55 -4.45 -13.88 -1.41
CA ASN A 55 -4.66 -15.03 -0.56
C ASN A 55 -5.86 -14.86 0.39
N GLY A 56 -6.58 -13.75 0.31
CA GLY A 56 -7.74 -13.46 1.16
C GLY A 56 -7.37 -12.92 2.56
N ASP A 57 -6.10 -12.66 2.83
CA ASP A 57 -5.67 -12.02 4.06
C ASP A 57 -5.65 -10.50 3.88
N PHE A 58 -6.57 -9.82 4.57
CA PHE A 58 -6.73 -8.37 4.53
C PHE A 58 -6.30 -7.69 5.83
N ASN A 59 -5.59 -8.40 6.71
CA ASN A 59 -5.10 -7.81 7.94
C ASN A 59 -3.93 -6.85 7.65
N VAL A 60 -4.20 -5.55 7.74
CA VAL A 60 -3.24 -4.47 7.48
C VAL A 60 -2.47 -4.02 8.72
N LYS A 61 -2.81 -4.54 9.90
CA LYS A 61 -2.07 -4.25 11.13
C LYS A 61 -0.78 -5.06 11.16
N ASP A 62 0.28 -4.48 11.74
CA ASP A 62 1.41 -5.31 12.17
C ASP A 62 0.91 -6.25 13.26
N THR A 63 1.14 -7.56 13.10
CA THR A 63 1.10 -8.49 14.22
C THR A 63 2.15 -8.04 15.21
N GLN A 64 1.72 -7.30 16.23
CA GLN A 64 2.53 -7.02 17.40
C GLN A 64 2.90 -8.37 18.02
N HIS A 65 4.18 -8.72 17.92
CA HIS A 65 4.83 -9.67 18.81
C HIS A 65 5.73 -8.89 19.75
#